data_AF-T1EI69-F1
#
_entry.id   AF-T1EI69-F1
#
_cell.length_a   1.000
_cell.length_b   1.000
_cell.length_c   1.000
_cell.angle_alpha   90.00
_cell.angle_beta   90.00
_cell.angle_gamma   90.00
#
_symmetry.space_group_name_H-M   'P 1'
#
loop_
_entity.id
_entity.type
_entity.pdbx_description
1 polymer ?
#
loop_
_entity_poly.entity_id
_entity_poly.type
_entity_poly.pdbx_seq_one_letter_code
_entity_poly.pdbx_strand_id
1 'polypeptide(L)'
;CWKCGRSIEPDMEQYFCVCGVVQPPLEHRSFFQIFGIKEDFDIDLKYLNEKYRKLQVILHPDKYSQKSDTERGFSERHSSLVNEAYNTLLKPLSRGLYILHLKGEDLEKEVQVETEFLGEIMELNESVIEAEDINALRSIETSTNKIVNNLIDEISHNFKDKNTNSAKENLLKLKYLLNVAEKIQ
;
A
#
# COMPACT_ATOMS: atom_id res chain seq x y z
N CYS A 1 -8.84 2.29 28.68
CA CYS A 1 -9.05 3.72 28.33
C CYS A 1 -8.10 4.57 29.15
N TRP A 2 -7.28 5.41 28.49
CA TRP A 2 -6.31 6.26 29.17
C TRP A 2 -6.94 7.36 30.04
N LYS A 3 -8.22 7.72 29.82
CA LYS A 3 -8.91 8.79 30.58
C LYS A 3 -9.82 8.26 31.70
N CYS A 4 -10.66 7.26 31.42
CA CYS A 4 -11.69 6.81 32.37
C CYS A 4 -11.40 5.45 33.02
N GLY A 5 -10.26 4.82 32.72
CA GLY A 5 -9.84 3.55 33.32
C GLY A 5 -10.62 2.31 32.87
N ARG A 6 -11.72 2.45 32.11
CA ARG A 6 -12.47 1.29 31.59
C ARG A 6 -11.62 0.46 30.64
N SER A 7 -11.74 -0.86 30.74
CA SER A 7 -11.24 -1.80 29.73
C SER A 7 -11.91 -1.50 28.39
N ILE A 8 -11.10 -1.46 27.34
CA ILE A 8 -11.57 -1.36 25.97
C ILE A 8 -11.25 -2.71 25.35
N GLU A 9 -12.27 -3.41 24.88
CA GLU A 9 -12.04 -4.63 24.13
C GLU A 9 -11.33 -4.26 22.82
N PRO A 10 -10.28 -4.99 22.42
CA PRO A 10 -9.49 -4.68 21.23
C PRO A 10 -10.24 -4.88 19.91
N ASP A 11 -11.56 -5.03 19.94
CA ASP A 11 -12.39 -5.23 18.76
C ASP A 11 -12.27 -4.07 17.78
N MET A 12 -12.27 -4.45 16.50
CA MET A 12 -11.48 -3.85 15.42
C MET A 12 -11.79 -2.39 15.04
N GLU A 13 -12.74 -1.70 15.69
CA GLU A 13 -13.20 -0.39 15.24
C GLU A 13 -13.29 0.69 16.34
N GLN A 14 -12.86 0.42 17.58
CA GLN A 14 -12.96 1.41 18.65
C GLN A 14 -11.77 2.38 18.70
N TYR A 15 -11.79 3.40 17.82
CA TYR A 15 -10.94 4.59 17.90
C TYR A 15 -11.25 5.45 19.13
N PHE A 16 -12.45 5.32 19.68
CA PHE A 16 -12.97 6.11 20.79
C PHE A 16 -13.41 5.22 21.93
N CYS A 17 -13.18 5.68 23.16
CA CYS A 17 -13.83 5.10 24.32
C CYS A 17 -15.30 5.56 24.40
N VAL A 18 -16.13 4.81 25.12
CA VAL A 18 -17.50 5.23 25.53
C VAL A 18 -17.55 6.58 26.28
N CYS A 19 -16.43 7.06 26.82
CA CYS A 19 -16.34 8.42 27.39
C CYS A 19 -16.04 9.51 26.36
N GLY A 20 -16.02 9.18 25.06
CA GLY A 20 -15.89 10.11 23.94
C GLY A 20 -14.46 10.51 23.57
N VAL A 21 -13.44 9.99 24.25
CA VAL A 21 -12.04 10.36 23.95
C VAL A 21 -11.36 9.37 23.01
N VAL A 22 -10.61 9.92 22.05
CA VAL A 22 -9.78 9.14 21.13
C VAL A 22 -8.75 8.32 21.90
N GLN A 23 -8.54 7.08 21.50
CA GLN A 23 -7.62 6.14 22.13
C GLN A 23 -6.31 6.07 21.35
N PRO A 24 -5.20 5.64 21.97
CA PRO A 24 -3.96 5.41 21.23
C PRO A 24 -4.15 4.37 20.10
N PRO A 25 -3.43 4.48 18.97
CA PRO A 25 -3.41 3.44 17.95
C PRO A 25 -2.92 2.09 18.51
N LEU A 26 -3.48 0.99 18.00
CA LEU A 26 -3.01 -0.35 18.34
C LEU A 26 -1.83 -0.71 17.44
N GLU A 27 -0.67 -1.00 18.03
CA GLU A 27 0.60 -1.20 17.32
C GLU A 27 0.67 -2.53 16.53
N HIS A 28 -0.22 -3.49 16.83
CA HIS A 28 -0.23 -4.81 16.19
C HIS A 28 -1.30 -4.98 15.10
N ARG A 29 -2.04 -3.92 14.75
CA ARG A 29 -3.03 -4.03 13.67
C ARG A 29 -2.37 -4.01 12.30
N SER A 30 -2.73 -4.94 11.44
CA SER A 30 -2.38 -4.86 10.03
C SER A 30 -3.14 -3.70 9.35
N PHE A 31 -2.61 -3.18 8.25
CA PHE A 31 -3.27 -2.14 7.46
C PHE A 31 -4.63 -2.59 6.94
N PHE A 32 -4.79 -3.88 6.66
CA PHE A 32 -6.08 -4.47 6.29
C PHE A 32 -7.08 -4.38 7.44
N GLN A 33 -6.65 -4.66 8.68
CA GLN A 33 -7.49 -4.53 9.88
C GLN A 33 -7.89 -3.08 10.17
N ILE A 34 -7.07 -2.09 9.82
CA ILE A 34 -7.43 -0.66 9.96
C ILE A 34 -8.65 -0.31 9.11
N PHE A 35 -8.75 -0.86 7.89
CA PHE A 35 -9.88 -0.60 6.99
C PHE A 35 -11.01 -1.63 7.09
N GLY A 36 -10.83 -2.67 7.91
CA GLY A 36 -11.79 -3.77 8.03
C GLY A 36 -11.98 -4.51 6.69
N ILE A 37 -10.87 -4.75 5.98
CA ILE A 37 -10.82 -5.53 4.75
C ILE A 37 -10.07 -6.83 4.98
N LYS A 38 -10.37 -7.85 4.17
CA LYS A 38 -9.63 -9.11 4.18
C LYS A 38 -8.20 -8.88 3.68
N GLU A 39 -7.25 -9.58 4.29
CA GLU A 39 -5.84 -9.62 3.86
C GLU A 39 -5.73 -10.36 2.51
N ASP A 40 -5.88 -9.62 1.42
CA ASP A 40 -5.91 -10.13 0.07
C ASP A 40 -5.17 -9.16 -0.87
N PHE A 41 -4.63 -9.67 -1.97
CA PHE A 41 -4.02 -8.81 -2.99
C PHE A 41 -5.12 -8.09 -3.78
N ASP A 42 -6.22 -8.77 -4.07
CA ASP A 42 -7.37 -8.19 -4.74
C ASP A 42 -8.32 -7.56 -3.71
N ILE A 43 -8.22 -6.25 -3.53
CA ILE A 43 -9.09 -5.49 -2.64
C ILE A 43 -10.02 -4.57 -3.41
N ASP A 44 -11.19 -4.28 -2.83
CA ASP A 44 -12.09 -3.26 -3.34
C ASP A 44 -11.53 -1.86 -3.05
N LEU A 45 -10.97 -1.21 -4.08
CA LEU A 45 -10.41 0.13 -3.97
C LEU A 45 -11.47 1.21 -3.70
N LYS A 46 -12.72 0.98 -4.09
CA LYS A 46 -13.81 1.90 -3.79
C LYS A 46 -14.12 1.83 -2.30
N TYR A 47 -14.23 0.63 -1.73
CA TYR A 47 -14.42 0.45 -0.30
C TYR A 47 -13.24 1.01 0.52
N LEU A 48 -11.99 0.77 0.08
CA LEU A 48 -10.80 1.35 0.69
C LEU A 48 -10.88 2.89 0.74
N ASN A 49 -11.23 3.53 -0.38
CA ASN A 49 -11.40 4.98 -0.47
C ASN A 49 -12.49 5.51 0.45
N GLU A 50 -13.64 4.83 0.51
CA GLU A 50 -14.75 5.22 1.38
C GLU A 50 -14.37 5.13 2.85
N LYS A 51 -13.69 4.05 3.26
CA LYS A 51 -13.20 3.88 4.63
C LYS A 51 -12.12 4.90 4.97
N TYR A 52 -11.16 5.15 4.08
CA TYR A 52 -10.14 6.19 4.25
C TYR A 52 -10.76 7.56 4.54
N ARG A 53 -11.74 7.99 3.73
CA ARG A 53 -12.43 9.28 3.93
C ARG A 53 -13.17 9.31 5.27
N LYS A 54 -13.86 8.24 5.65
CA LYS A 54 -14.57 8.15 6.95
C LYS A 54 -13.58 8.30 8.11
N LEU A 55 -12.46 7.57 8.08
CA LEU A 55 -11.43 7.62 9.12
C LEU A 55 -10.77 8.99 9.20
N GLN A 56 -10.39 9.58 8.07
CA GLN A 56 -9.87 10.95 8.04
C GLN A 56 -10.86 11.93 8.66
N VAL A 57 -12.16 11.84 8.32
CA VAL A 57 -13.17 12.70 8.94
C VAL A 57 -13.20 12.56 10.47
N ILE A 58 -13.06 11.37 11.06
CA ILE A 58 -13.14 11.22 12.52
C ILE A 58 -11.81 11.44 13.27
N LEU A 59 -10.68 11.26 12.60
CA LEU A 59 -9.34 11.24 13.22
C LEU A 59 -8.44 12.42 12.81
N HIS A 60 -8.86 13.27 11.87
CA HIS A 60 -8.02 14.39 11.39
C HIS A 60 -7.63 15.36 12.52
N PRO A 61 -6.36 15.79 12.62
CA PRO A 61 -5.86 16.70 13.67
C PRO A 61 -6.66 17.98 13.86
N ASP A 62 -7.20 18.54 12.78
CA ASP A 62 -8.03 19.76 12.85
C ASP A 62 -9.19 19.66 13.83
N LYS A 63 -9.81 18.48 13.96
CA LYS A 63 -10.90 18.24 14.92
C LYS A 63 -10.45 18.27 16.38
N TYR A 64 -9.15 18.14 16.61
CA TYR A 64 -8.54 18.05 17.92
C TYR A 64 -7.73 19.30 18.27
N SER A 65 -7.68 20.31 17.40
CA SER A 65 -6.96 21.57 17.62
C SER A 65 -7.25 22.26 18.95
N GLN A 66 -8.49 22.13 19.47
CA GLN A 66 -8.94 22.68 20.76
C GLN A 66 -9.08 21.61 21.87
N LYS A 67 -8.56 20.40 21.66
CA LYS A 67 -8.57 19.28 22.63
C LYS A 67 -7.27 19.23 23.42
N SER A 68 -7.22 18.33 24.40
CA SER A 68 -6.00 18.09 25.18
C SER A 68 -4.82 17.66 24.31
N ASP A 69 -3.59 17.96 24.73
CA ASP A 69 -2.37 17.56 24.01
C ASP A 69 -2.30 16.05 23.79
N THR A 70 -2.80 15.27 24.75
CA THR A 70 -2.92 13.81 24.63
C THR A 70 -3.85 13.39 23.48
N GLU A 71 -5.03 14.01 23.36
CA GLU A 71 -5.96 13.72 22.26
C GLU A 71 -5.42 14.17 20.91
N ARG A 72 -4.75 15.34 20.87
CA ARG A 72 -4.06 15.83 19.66
C ARG A 72 -2.98 14.86 19.20
N GLY A 73 -2.09 14.43 20.10
CA GLY A 73 -1.04 13.47 19.77
C GLY A 73 -1.59 12.13 19.29
N PHE A 74 -2.69 11.63 19.86
CA PHE A 74 -3.33 10.40 19.35
C PHE A 74 -3.99 10.60 18.00
N SER A 75 -4.65 11.73 17.76
CA SER A 75 -5.22 12.07 16.45
C SER A 75 -4.14 12.17 15.37
N GLU A 76 -3.01 12.82 15.66
CA GLU A 76 -1.87 12.91 14.74
C GLU A 76 -1.31 11.53 14.40
N ARG A 77 -1.07 10.67 15.41
CA ARG A 77 -0.60 9.29 15.19
C ARG A 77 -1.58 8.47 14.37
N HIS A 78 -2.89 8.57 14.65
CA HIS A 78 -3.93 7.88 13.88
C HIS A 78 -3.98 8.36 12.43
N SER A 79 -3.96 9.67 12.19
CA SER A 79 -4.01 10.22 10.84
C SER A 79 -2.81 9.76 10.00
N SER A 80 -1.61 9.81 10.58
CA SER A 80 -0.39 9.29 9.93
C SER A 80 -0.50 7.81 9.60
N LEU A 81 -0.96 6.99 10.54
CA LEU A 81 -1.12 5.55 10.34
C LEU A 81 -2.19 5.23 9.27
N VAL A 82 -3.31 5.95 9.25
CA VAL A 82 -4.36 5.79 8.23
C VAL A 82 -3.84 6.18 6.84
N ASN A 83 -3.04 7.25 6.74
CA ASN A 83 -2.41 7.66 5.49
C ASN A 83 -1.41 6.63 4.98
N GLU A 84 -0.54 6.13 5.86
CA GLU A 84 0.43 5.09 5.53
C GLU A 84 -0.27 3.81 5.05
N ALA A 85 -1.27 3.35 5.79
CA ALA A 85 -2.06 2.18 5.46
C ALA A 85 -2.78 2.35 4.11
N TYR A 86 -3.41 3.51 3.89
CA TYR A 86 -4.10 3.81 2.63
C TYR A 86 -3.13 3.81 1.45
N ASN A 87 -2.02 4.55 1.55
CA ASN A 87 -1.03 4.64 0.47
C ASN A 87 -0.38 3.29 0.16
N THR A 88 -0.13 2.48 1.20
CA THR A 88 0.42 1.13 1.07
C THR A 88 -0.55 0.21 0.34
N LEU A 89 -1.82 0.20 0.77
CA LEU A 89 -2.82 -0.67 0.20
C LEU A 89 -3.34 -0.18 -1.15
N LEU A 90 -3.22 1.11 -1.48
CA LEU A 90 -3.75 1.65 -2.74
C LEU A 90 -3.02 1.09 -3.96
N LYS A 91 -1.68 1.02 -3.93
CA LYS A 91 -0.86 0.61 -5.07
C LYS A 91 -0.58 -0.90 -5.04
N PRO A 92 -0.68 -1.62 -6.18
CA PRO A 92 -0.43 -3.07 -6.23
C PRO A 92 0.95 -3.48 -5.70
N LEU A 93 2.02 -2.75 -6.08
CA LEU A 93 3.37 -3.05 -5.63
C LEU A 93 3.51 -2.98 -4.10
N SER A 94 3.16 -1.84 -3.49
CA SER A 94 3.27 -1.69 -2.03
C SER A 94 2.34 -2.63 -1.27
N ARG A 95 1.15 -2.93 -1.82
CA ARG A 95 0.23 -3.91 -1.23
C ARG A 95 0.84 -5.32 -1.24
N GLY A 96 1.40 -5.75 -2.36
CA GLY A 96 2.04 -7.07 -2.48
C GLY A 96 3.24 -7.21 -1.54
N LEU A 97 4.10 -6.20 -1.48
CA LEU A 97 5.23 -6.15 -0.53
C LEU A 97 4.76 -6.23 0.92
N TYR A 98 3.68 -5.52 1.26
CA TYR A 98 3.11 -5.55 2.59
C TYR A 98 2.55 -6.93 2.96
N ILE A 99 1.87 -7.61 2.03
CA ILE A 99 1.38 -8.99 2.25
C ILE A 99 2.55 -9.94 2.50
N LEU A 100 3.67 -9.81 1.77
CA LEU A 100 4.87 -10.61 2.01
C LEU A 100 5.47 -10.32 3.39
N HIS A 101 5.58 -9.05 3.77
CA HIS A 101 6.05 -8.65 5.09
C HIS A 101 5.23 -9.27 6.23
N LEU A 102 3.89 -9.29 6.10
CA LEU A 102 3.01 -9.94 7.08
C LEU A 102 3.25 -11.46 7.20
N LYS A 103 3.75 -12.10 6.14
CA LYS A 103 4.15 -13.53 6.14
C LYS A 103 5.57 -13.76 6.65
N GLY A 104 6.31 -12.71 6.99
CA GLY A 104 7.72 -12.80 7.39
C GLY A 104 8.69 -12.98 6.21
N GLU A 105 8.25 -12.67 4.99
CA GLU A 105 9.01 -12.86 3.76
C GLU A 105 9.69 -11.54 3.35
N ASP A 106 10.97 -11.59 2.93
CA ASP A 106 11.74 -10.42 2.50
C ASP A 106 12.11 -10.53 1.01
N LEU A 107 11.69 -9.54 0.22
CA LEU A 107 11.90 -9.55 -1.23
C LEU A 107 13.39 -9.45 -1.61
N GLU A 108 14.15 -8.60 -0.92
CA GLU A 108 15.50 -8.21 -1.37
C GLU A 108 16.57 -9.25 -1.00
N LYS A 109 16.27 -10.15 -0.06
CA LYS A 109 17.21 -11.18 0.38
C LYS A 109 17.10 -12.48 -0.40
N GLU A 110 15.99 -12.71 -1.10
CA GLU A 110 15.60 -14.06 -1.49
C GLU A 110 15.40 -14.27 -2.99
N VAL A 111 15.37 -13.20 -3.79
CA VAL A 111 15.11 -13.30 -5.23
C VAL A 111 16.15 -12.53 -6.04
N GLN A 112 16.73 -13.21 -7.02
CA GLN A 112 17.56 -12.59 -8.05
C GLN A 112 16.73 -12.36 -9.32
N VAL A 113 16.98 -11.23 -9.98
CA VAL A 113 16.34 -10.92 -11.25
C VAL A 113 17.02 -11.71 -12.37
N GLU A 114 16.21 -12.32 -13.24
CA GLU A 114 16.69 -13.03 -14.42
C GLU A 114 17.44 -12.07 -15.35
N THR A 115 18.57 -12.54 -15.91
CA THR A 115 19.41 -11.72 -16.81
C THR A 115 18.66 -11.26 -18.05
N GLU A 116 17.76 -12.10 -18.57
CA GLU A 116 16.91 -11.76 -19.72
C GLU A 116 16.02 -10.54 -19.43
N PHE A 117 15.33 -10.54 -18.29
CA PHE A 117 14.50 -9.40 -17.87
C PHE A 117 15.33 -8.13 -17.62
N LEU A 118 16.54 -8.24 -17.08
CA LEU A 118 17.43 -7.07 -16.94
C LEU A 118 17.80 -6.48 -18.31
N GLY A 119 17.98 -7.32 -19.33
CA GLY A 119 18.15 -6.88 -20.72
C GLY A 119 16.95 -6.09 -21.23
N GLU A 120 15.74 -6.63 -21.05
CA GLU A 120 14.49 -5.94 -21.43
C GLU A 120 14.35 -4.55 -20.75
N ILE A 121 14.71 -4.46 -19.46
CA ILE A 121 14.69 -3.18 -18.73
C ILE A 121 15.74 -2.21 -19.29
N MET A 122 16.91 -2.68 -19.69
CA MET A 122 17.93 -1.82 -20.31
C MET A 122 17.44 -1.27 -21.66
N GLU A 123 16.90 -2.14 -22.53
CA GLU A 123 16.33 -1.75 -23.83
C GLU A 123 15.17 -0.77 -23.67
N LEU A 124 14.32 -0.97 -22.66
CA LEU A 124 13.23 -0.05 -22.36
C LEU A 124 13.75 1.32 -21.91
N ASN A 125 14.78 1.38 -21.06
CA ASN A 125 15.39 2.65 -20.67
C ASN A 125 16.04 3.37 -21.85
N GLU A 126 16.71 2.64 -22.75
CA GLU A 126 17.28 3.19 -23.98
C GLU A 126 16.19 3.79 -24.87
N SER A 127 15.09 3.05 -25.08
CA SER A 127 13.93 3.54 -25.84
C SER A 127 13.34 4.83 -25.27
N VAL A 128 13.31 4.99 -23.93
CA VAL A 128 12.86 6.23 -23.28
C VAL A 128 13.82 7.39 -23.52
N ILE A 129 15.13 7.14 -23.53
CA ILE A 129 16.16 8.17 -23.79
C ILE A 129 16.16 8.61 -25.26
N GLU A 130 15.96 7.67 -26.18
CA GLU A 130 15.96 7.91 -27.63
C GLU A 130 14.64 8.51 -28.15
N ALA A 131 13.60 8.56 -27.34
CA ALA A 131 12.31 9.09 -27.75
C ALA A 131 12.42 10.59 -28.13
N GLU A 132 12.28 10.88 -29.42
CA GLU A 132 12.45 12.23 -29.97
C GLU A 132 11.24 13.15 -29.71
N ASP A 133 10.06 12.57 -29.46
CA ASP A 133 8.82 13.33 -29.27
C ASP A 133 7.86 12.72 -28.24
N ILE A 134 6.81 13.49 -27.89
CA ILE A 134 5.78 13.09 -26.93
C ILE A 134 4.98 11.87 -27.42
N ASN A 135 4.82 11.66 -28.73
CA ASN A 135 4.08 10.52 -29.26
C ASN A 135 4.86 9.21 -29.11
N ALA A 136 6.19 9.26 -29.29
CA ALA A 136 7.09 8.16 -29.00
C ALA A 136 7.02 7.79 -27.51
N LEU A 137 7.15 8.77 -26.61
CA LEU A 137 7.03 8.55 -25.16
C LEU A 137 5.68 7.93 -24.77
N ARG A 138 4.56 8.45 -25.32
CA ARG A 138 3.22 7.87 -25.08
C ARG A 138 3.07 6.45 -25.59
N SER A 139 3.73 6.10 -26.68
CA SER A 139 3.71 4.74 -27.22
C SER A 139 4.45 3.78 -26.29
N ILE A 140 5.60 4.20 -25.76
CA ILE A 140 6.38 3.46 -24.76
C ILE A 140 5.61 3.34 -23.44
N GLU A 141 4.96 4.42 -22.99
CA GLU A 141 4.10 4.40 -21.81
C GLU A 141 2.96 3.38 -21.97
N THR A 142 2.31 3.37 -23.14
CA THR A 142 1.20 2.46 -23.43
C THR A 142 1.63 1.01 -23.47
N SER A 143 2.79 0.69 -24.07
CA SER A 143 3.32 -0.68 -24.07
C SER A 143 3.74 -1.12 -22.67
N THR A 144 4.44 -0.26 -21.93
CA THR A 144 4.88 -0.53 -20.55
C THR A 144 3.68 -0.78 -19.64
N ASN A 145 2.63 0.04 -19.73
CA ASN A 145 1.41 -0.12 -18.94
C ASN A 145 0.69 -1.45 -19.23
N LYS A 146 0.74 -1.97 -20.46
CA LYS A 146 0.20 -3.31 -20.77
C LYS A 146 0.99 -4.41 -20.06
N ILE A 147 2.33 -4.34 -20.09
CA ILE A 147 3.19 -5.30 -19.39
C ILE A 147 2.92 -5.24 -17.88
N VAL A 148 2.85 -4.04 -17.32
CA VAL A 148 2.53 -3.82 -15.90
C VAL A 148 1.19 -4.44 -15.52
N ASN A 149 0.13 -4.22 -16.31
CA ASN A 149 -1.18 -4.78 -16.03
C ASN A 149 -1.19 -6.31 -16.08
N ASN A 150 -0.56 -6.91 -17.09
CA ASN A 150 -0.43 -8.37 -17.17
C ASN A 150 0.31 -8.93 -15.95
N LEU A 151 1.39 -8.27 -15.53
CA LEU A 151 2.16 -8.69 -14.37
C LEU A 151 1.36 -8.56 -13.06
N ILE A 152 0.52 -7.54 -12.92
CA ILE A 152 -0.40 -7.41 -11.79
C ILE A 152 -1.40 -8.57 -11.74
N ASP A 153 -1.93 -8.98 -12.89
CA ASP A 153 -2.84 -10.13 -12.98
C ASP A 153 -2.13 -11.43 -12.59
N GLU A 154 -0.89 -11.64 -13.05
CA GLU A 154 -0.08 -12.79 -12.63
C GLU A 154 0.22 -12.78 -11.12
N ILE A 155 0.54 -11.63 -10.55
CA ILE A 155 0.76 -11.48 -9.10
C ILE A 155 -0.52 -11.85 -8.34
N SER A 156 -1.69 -11.40 -8.82
CA SER A 156 -2.99 -11.76 -8.25
C SER A 156 -3.20 -13.28 -8.23
N HIS A 157 -2.91 -13.95 -9.35
CA HIS A 157 -2.97 -15.41 -9.44
C HIS A 157 -1.98 -16.10 -8.47
N ASN A 158 -0.73 -15.65 -8.42
CA ASN A 158 0.29 -16.20 -7.53
C ASN A 158 -0.11 -16.08 -6.05
N PHE A 159 -0.73 -14.98 -5.64
CA PHE A 159 -1.25 -14.82 -4.28
C PHE A 159 -2.42 -15.76 -3.98
N LYS A 160 -3.34 -15.96 -4.93
CA LYS A 160 -4.48 -16.90 -4.79
C LYS A 160 -4.01 -18.35 -4.66
N ASP A 161 -3.03 -18.74 -5.47
CA ASP A 161 -2.47 -20.10 -5.50
C ASP A 161 -1.42 -20.34 -4.41
N LYS A 162 -1.14 -19.33 -3.57
CA LYS A 162 -0.13 -19.35 -2.51
C LYS A 162 1.29 -19.64 -3.01
N ASN A 163 1.58 -19.30 -4.28
CA ASN A 163 2.91 -19.39 -4.85
C ASN A 163 3.74 -18.16 -4.47
N THR A 164 4.26 -18.15 -3.24
CA THR A 164 5.00 -17.01 -2.68
C THR A 164 6.26 -16.66 -3.48
N ASN A 165 6.98 -17.65 -4.02
CA ASN A 165 8.22 -17.40 -4.77
C ASN A 165 7.94 -16.67 -6.09
N SER A 166 6.98 -17.15 -6.88
CA SER A 166 6.60 -16.46 -8.13
C SER A 166 5.94 -15.11 -7.85
N ALA A 167 5.21 -14.95 -6.73
CA ALA A 167 4.72 -13.63 -6.32
C ALA A 167 5.87 -12.65 -6.04
N LYS A 168 6.95 -13.09 -5.37
CA LYS A 168 8.14 -12.27 -5.13
C LYS A 168 8.83 -11.90 -6.44
N GLU A 169 9.11 -12.86 -7.31
CA GLU A 169 9.72 -12.61 -8.62
C GLU A 169 8.93 -11.57 -9.42
N ASN A 170 7.62 -11.75 -9.51
CA ASN A 170 6.77 -10.82 -10.26
C ASN A 170 6.65 -9.45 -9.59
N LEU A 171 6.64 -9.36 -8.25
CA LEU A 171 6.70 -8.07 -7.54
C LEU A 171 8.02 -7.34 -7.78
N LEU A 172 9.14 -8.08 -7.86
CA LEU A 172 10.44 -7.51 -8.19
C LEU A 172 10.46 -6.98 -9.62
N LYS A 173 9.99 -7.77 -10.59
CA LYS A 173 9.81 -7.33 -11.99
C LYS A 173 8.94 -6.07 -12.07
N LEU A 174 7.84 -6.03 -11.31
CA LEU A 174 6.94 -4.86 -11.25
C LEU A 174 7.66 -3.62 -10.70
N LYS A 175 8.51 -3.76 -9.67
CA LYS A 175 9.32 -2.65 -9.14
C LYS A 175 10.22 -2.04 -10.21
N TYR A 176 10.90 -2.85 -11.03
CA TYR A 176 11.75 -2.34 -12.11
C TYR A 176 10.94 -1.62 -13.19
N LEU A 177 9.82 -2.19 -13.63
CA LEU A 177 8.97 -1.57 -14.65
C LEU A 177 8.39 -0.23 -14.18
N LEU A 178 7.92 -0.13 -12.93
CA LEU A 178 7.40 1.11 -12.37
C LEU A 178 8.49 2.19 -12.28
N ASN A 179 9.72 1.83 -11.93
CA ASN A 179 10.85 2.79 -11.92
C ASN A 179 11.16 3.34 -13.32
N VAL A 180 10.95 2.55 -14.38
CA VAL A 180 11.10 3.04 -15.75
C VAL A 180 9.92 3.92 -16.15
N ALA A 181 8.70 3.49 -15.81
CA ALA A 181 7.48 4.27 -16.09
C ALA A 181 7.50 5.66 -15.43
N GLU A 182 8.06 5.79 -14.22
CA GLU A 182 8.23 7.08 -13.55
C GLU A 182 9.15 8.06 -14.31
N LYS A 183 10.06 7.55 -15.14
CA LYS A 183 10.95 8.40 -15.97
C LYS A 183 10.28 8.91 -17.25
N ILE A 184 9.14 8.33 -17.63
CA ILE A 184 8.39 8.71 -18.83
C ILE A 184 7.50 9.95 -18.55
N GLN A 185 7.14 10.18 -17.28
CA GLN A 185 6.30 11.30 -16.81
C GLN A 185 7.08 12.60 -16.67
#